data_AF-A0A3D2YSP1-F1
#
_entry.id   AF-A0A3D2YSP1-F1
#
_cell.length_a   1.000
_cell.length_b   1.000
_cell.length_c   1.000
_cell.angle_alpha   90.00
_cell.angle_beta   90.00
_cell.angle_gamma   90.00
#
_symmetry.space_group_name_H-M   'P 1'
#
loop_
_entity.id
_entity.type
_entity.pdbx_description
1 polymer ?
#
loop_
_entity_poly.entity_id
_entity_poly.type
_entity_poly.pdbx_seq_one_letter_code
_entity_poly.pdbx_strand_id
1 'polypeptide(L)'
;GGWKTDFQYHSVPFTDIISGGPPRDGIPPLDNPRFVDVNMADEWLSDLEPVISFELNGDVRAYPIQILMWHEVVNDVVGGVPVTVTFCPLCNSAIVFERTINGMVFDFGTSGNLRNSDLVMWD
;
A
#
# COMPACT_ATOMS: atom_id res chain seq x y z
N GLY A 1 4.67 10.94 -20.92
CA GLY A 1 5.01 9.79 -20.08
C GLY A 1 3.78 8.93 -20.01
N GLY A 2 3.86 7.69 -20.50
CA GLY A 2 2.75 6.74 -20.49
C GLY A 2 3.26 5.38 -20.05
N TRP A 3 2.33 4.51 -19.67
CA TRP A 3 2.64 3.12 -19.31
C TRP A 3 3.25 2.37 -20.49
N LYS A 4 4.31 1.59 -20.21
CA LYS A 4 4.83 0.61 -21.15
C LYS A 4 4.39 -0.78 -20.67
N THR A 5 3.16 -1.14 -21.02
CA THR A 5 2.55 -2.44 -20.66
C THR A 5 1.71 -2.98 -21.82
N ASP A 6 1.32 -4.25 -21.73
CA ASP A 6 0.46 -4.91 -22.70
C ASP A 6 -1.02 -4.76 -22.29
N PHE A 7 -1.73 -3.86 -22.97
CA PHE A 7 -3.16 -3.59 -22.71
C PHE A 7 -4.10 -4.62 -23.34
N GLN A 8 -3.60 -5.68 -23.98
CA GLN A 8 -4.46 -6.75 -24.49
C GLN A 8 -5.03 -7.63 -23.36
N TYR A 9 -4.34 -7.67 -22.22
CA TYR A 9 -4.79 -8.42 -21.05
C TYR A 9 -5.50 -7.51 -20.06
N HIS A 10 -6.79 -7.72 -19.89
CA HIS A 10 -7.59 -7.02 -18.89
C HIS A 10 -8.77 -7.89 -18.46
N SER A 11 -9.12 -7.84 -17.17
CA SER A 11 -10.31 -8.51 -16.62
C SER A 11 -11.52 -7.58 -16.49
N VAL A 12 -11.30 -6.27 -16.66
CA VAL A 12 -12.31 -5.21 -16.56
C VAL A 12 -12.21 -4.26 -17.75
N PRO A 13 -13.30 -3.57 -18.15
CA PRO A 13 -13.23 -2.53 -19.17
C PRO A 13 -12.34 -1.35 -18.74
N PHE A 14 -11.51 -0.82 -19.64
CA PHE A 14 -10.70 0.36 -19.35
C PHE A 14 -11.53 1.62 -19.08
N THR A 15 -12.77 1.68 -19.57
CA THR A 15 -13.71 2.78 -19.29
C THR A 15 -14.11 2.86 -17.82
N ASP A 16 -13.92 1.78 -17.05
CA ASP A 16 -14.19 1.76 -15.60
C ASP A 16 -13.00 2.33 -14.80
N ILE A 17 -11.85 2.54 -15.45
CA ILE A 17 -10.63 3.05 -14.84
C ILE A 17 -10.52 4.54 -15.16
N ILE A 18 -10.57 5.37 -14.12
CA ILE A 18 -10.53 6.82 -14.23
C ILE A 18 -9.31 7.39 -13.51
N SER A 19 -8.87 8.59 -13.89
CA SER A 19 -7.81 9.26 -13.13
C SER A 19 -8.34 9.76 -11.79
N GLY A 20 -7.59 9.50 -10.73
CA GLY A 20 -7.81 10.08 -9.41
C GLY A 20 -7.23 11.49 -9.24
N GLY A 21 -6.47 12.00 -10.23
CA GLY A 21 -5.82 13.30 -10.18
C GLY A 21 -4.29 13.23 -10.06
N PRO A 22 -3.73 12.54 -9.05
CA PRO A 22 -2.29 12.34 -8.96
C PRO A 22 -1.74 11.59 -10.18
N PRO A 23 -0.52 11.90 -10.66
CA PRO A 23 0.17 11.05 -11.61
C PRO A 23 0.58 9.72 -10.95
N ARG A 24 1.13 8.79 -11.74
CA ARG A 24 1.82 7.61 -11.21
C ARG A 24 2.83 8.04 -10.14
N ASP A 25 2.76 7.40 -8.97
CA ASP A 25 3.58 7.67 -7.79
C ASP A 25 3.54 9.13 -7.31
N GLY A 26 2.50 9.88 -7.69
CA GLY A 26 2.22 11.20 -7.12
C GLY A 26 1.93 11.13 -5.61
N ILE A 27 1.56 9.94 -5.14
CA ILE A 27 1.54 9.52 -3.73
C ILE A 27 2.58 8.38 -3.63
N PRO A 28 3.80 8.66 -3.16
CA PRO A 28 4.90 7.71 -3.28
C PRO A 28 4.74 6.54 -2.30
N PRO A 29 4.93 5.29 -2.75
CA PRO A 29 4.95 4.15 -1.82
C PRO A 29 6.08 4.31 -0.80
N LEU A 30 5.89 3.74 0.38
CA LEU A 30 6.92 3.65 1.41
C LEU A 30 7.64 2.30 1.29
N ASP A 31 8.82 2.32 0.70
CA ASP A 31 9.67 1.14 0.58
C ASP A 31 10.65 1.04 1.75
N ASN A 32 10.86 -0.17 2.26
CA ASN A 32 11.78 -0.46 3.36
C ASN A 32 11.52 0.43 4.59
N PRO A 33 10.30 0.37 5.19
CA PRO A 33 9.91 1.20 6.31
C PRO A 33 10.86 1.02 7.51
N ARG A 34 11.05 2.11 8.27
CA ARG A 34 11.79 2.09 9.53
C ARG A 34 10.81 2.09 10.68
N PHE A 35 11.03 1.21 11.63
CA PHE A 35 10.19 1.07 12.81
C PHE A 35 10.88 1.66 14.04
N VAL A 36 10.05 2.17 14.94
CA VAL A 36 10.42 2.57 16.30
C VAL A 36 9.71 1.65 17.29
N ASP A 37 10.20 1.58 18.52
CA ASP A 37 9.47 0.87 19.58
C ASP A 37 8.26 1.68 20.06
N VAL A 38 7.40 1.02 20.84
CA VAL A 38 6.13 1.58 21.32
C VAL A 38 6.35 2.86 22.14
N ASN A 39 7.38 2.94 23.00
CA ASN A 39 7.59 4.13 23.83
C ASN A 39 7.96 5.34 22.98
N MET A 40 8.78 5.14 21.95
CA MET A 40 9.08 6.19 20.97
C MET A 40 7.85 6.56 20.14
N ALA A 41 6.98 5.60 19.85
CA ALA A 41 5.76 5.82 19.11
C ALA A 41 4.75 6.66 19.92
N ASP A 42 4.64 6.42 21.23
CA ASP A 42 3.78 7.14 22.17
C ASP A 42 4.11 8.65 22.26
N GLU A 43 5.30 9.08 21.83
CA GLU A 43 5.66 10.50 21.79
C GLU A 43 4.91 11.30 20.71
N TRP A 44 4.36 10.62 19.68
CA TRP A 44 3.72 11.28 18.54
C TRP A 44 2.42 10.61 18.07
N LEU A 45 2.18 9.35 18.43
CA LEU A 45 0.88 8.69 18.25
C LEU A 45 -0.04 9.06 19.41
N SER A 46 -1.24 9.53 19.07
CA SER A 46 -2.29 9.73 20.07
C SER A 46 -2.93 8.38 20.45
N ASP A 47 -3.43 8.25 21.68
CA ASP A 47 -4.04 7.02 22.22
C ASP A 47 -5.15 6.39 21.34
N LEU A 48 -5.86 7.23 20.56
CA LEU A 48 -6.98 6.81 19.70
C LEU A 48 -6.62 6.85 18.20
N GLU A 49 -5.33 6.94 17.85
CA GLU A 49 -4.89 6.91 16.46
C GLU A 49 -5.09 5.50 15.88
N PRO A 50 -5.84 5.34 14.78
CA PRO A 50 -6.04 4.03 14.16
C PRO A 50 -4.76 3.54 13.47
N VAL A 51 -4.53 2.23 13.59
CA VAL A 51 -3.39 1.55 12.95
C VAL A 51 -3.87 0.29 12.24
N ILE A 52 -3.21 -0.06 11.14
CA ILE A 52 -3.27 -1.42 10.60
C ILE A 52 -2.27 -2.25 11.39
N SER A 53 -2.69 -3.36 12.01
CA SER A 53 -1.77 -4.26 12.69
C SER A 53 -2.00 -5.70 12.29
N PHE A 54 -0.91 -6.46 12.25
CA PHE A 54 -0.96 -7.90 12.03
C PHE A 54 0.30 -8.56 12.60
N GLU A 55 0.22 -9.87 12.77
CA GLU A 55 1.33 -10.74 13.16
C GLU A 55 1.59 -11.74 12.03
N LEU A 56 2.87 -11.93 11.71
CA LEU A 56 3.31 -12.97 10.79
C LEU A 56 4.61 -13.61 11.29
N ASN A 57 4.61 -14.93 11.46
CA ASN A 57 5.76 -15.69 11.98
C ASN A 57 6.35 -15.13 13.29
N GLY A 58 5.51 -14.61 14.19
CA GLY A 58 5.91 -14.01 15.46
C GLY A 58 6.45 -12.58 15.37
N ASP A 59 6.49 -11.99 14.17
CA ASP A 59 6.78 -10.57 13.97
C ASP A 59 5.47 -9.78 13.93
N VAL A 60 5.27 -8.91 14.92
CA VAL A 60 4.06 -8.09 15.09
C VAL A 60 4.37 -6.65 14.70
N ARG A 61 3.58 -6.10 13.78
CA ARG A 61 3.77 -4.73 13.27
C ARG A 61 2.49 -3.92 13.36
N ALA A 62 2.66 -2.62 13.53
CA ALA A 62 1.59 -1.63 13.44
C ALA A 62 2.01 -0.53 12.46
N TYR A 63 1.09 -0.17 11.56
CA TYR A 63 1.26 0.85 10.52
C TYR A 63 0.20 1.93 10.76
N PRO A 64 0.58 3.09 11.31
CA PRO A 64 -0.37 4.15 11.59
C PRO A 64 -1.05 4.68 10.34
N ILE A 65 -2.37 4.85 10.40
CA ILE A 65 -3.14 5.39 9.27
C ILE A 65 -2.62 6.78 8.91
N GLN A 66 -2.27 7.63 9.88
CA GLN A 66 -1.67 8.94 9.57
C GLN A 66 -0.41 8.89 8.69
N ILE A 67 0.38 7.81 8.71
CA ILE A 67 1.52 7.64 7.78
C ILE A 67 1.02 7.16 6.43
N LEU A 68 0.14 6.15 6.43
CA LEU A 68 -0.46 5.59 5.22
C LEU A 68 -1.34 6.57 4.46
N MET A 69 -1.87 7.61 5.10
CA MET A 69 -2.55 8.72 4.43
C MET A 69 -1.63 9.47 3.45
N TRP A 70 -0.32 9.47 3.68
CA TRP A 70 0.68 10.12 2.80
C TRP A 70 1.28 9.19 1.76
N HIS A 71 1.24 7.88 2.00
CA HIS A 71 1.96 6.90 1.19
C HIS A 71 1.05 5.91 0.46
N GLU A 72 -0.13 5.63 1.02
CA GLU A 72 -1.17 4.66 0.59
C GLU A 72 -0.71 3.20 0.44
N VAL A 73 0.57 2.96 0.19
CA VAL A 73 1.21 1.67 -0.04
C VAL A 73 2.53 1.61 0.73
N VAL A 74 2.77 0.51 1.43
CA VAL A 74 4.04 0.21 2.11
C VAL A 74 4.51 -1.15 1.64
N ASN A 75 5.73 -1.23 1.08
CA ASN A 75 6.38 -2.49 0.73
C ASN A 75 7.36 -2.88 1.84
N ASP A 76 7.05 -3.95 2.56
CA ASP A 76 7.76 -4.38 3.75
C ASP A 76 8.17 -5.87 3.67
N VAL A 77 8.95 -6.32 4.65
CA VAL A 77 9.24 -7.73 4.91
C VAL A 77 8.95 -8.02 6.38
N VAL A 78 7.87 -8.74 6.65
CA VAL A 78 7.41 -9.06 8.01
C VAL A 78 7.53 -10.55 8.26
N GLY A 79 8.19 -10.94 9.35
CA GLY A 79 8.38 -12.36 9.65
C GLY A 79 9.12 -13.13 8.55
N GLY A 80 9.96 -12.43 7.76
CA GLY A 80 10.67 -12.98 6.60
C GLY A 80 9.87 -13.08 5.30
N VAL A 81 8.61 -12.62 5.28
CA VAL A 81 7.74 -12.66 4.11
C VAL A 81 7.61 -11.26 3.50
N PRO A 82 7.91 -11.07 2.20
CA PRO A 82 7.61 -9.83 1.49
C PRO A 82 6.11 -9.57 1.45
N VAL A 83 5.67 -8.43 1.98
CA VAL A 83 4.26 -8.03 2.03
C VAL A 83 4.06 -6.61 1.54
N THR A 84 2.86 -6.33 1.04
CA THR A 84 2.39 -4.99 0.75
C THR A 84 1.21 -4.66 1.66
N VAL A 85 1.33 -3.56 2.40
CA VAL A 85 0.26 -3.00 3.24
C VAL A 85 -0.32 -1.80 2.51
N THR A 86 -1.63 -1.79 2.32
CA THR A 86 -2.31 -0.70 1.60
C THR A 86 -3.41 -0.08 2.44
N PHE A 87 -3.65 1.21 2.20
CA PHE A 87 -4.79 1.94 2.75
C PHE A 87 -5.37 2.86 1.68
N CYS A 88 -6.66 2.69 1.39
CA CYS A 88 -7.41 3.60 0.53
C CYS A 88 -8.08 4.68 1.40
N PRO A 89 -7.66 5.96 1.32
CA PRO A 89 -8.28 7.03 2.12
C PRO A 89 -9.72 7.35 1.68
N LEU A 90 -10.07 7.07 0.43
CA LEU A 90 -11.43 7.25 -0.10
C LEU A 90 -12.40 6.16 0.35
N CYS A 91 -11.88 4.96 0.58
CA CYS A 91 -12.63 3.75 0.89
C CYS A 91 -12.62 3.41 2.38
N ASN A 92 -11.74 4.08 3.15
CA ASN A 92 -11.43 3.78 4.54
C ASN A 92 -11.18 2.28 4.78
N SER A 93 -10.40 1.67 3.89
CA SER A 93 -10.19 0.22 3.84
C SER A 93 -8.72 -0.12 3.69
N ALA A 94 -8.31 -1.20 4.34
CA ALA A 94 -6.95 -1.68 4.39
C ALA A 94 -6.85 -3.12 3.87
N ILE A 95 -5.79 -3.42 3.12
CA ILE A 95 -5.48 -4.77 2.67
C ILE A 95 -3.99 -5.04 2.91
N VAL A 96 -3.68 -6.24 3.40
CA VAL A 96 -2.31 -6.73 3.51
C VAL A 96 -2.22 -8.04 2.73
N PHE A 97 -1.23 -8.16 1.86
CA PHE A 97 -1.03 -9.37 1.06
C PHE A 97 0.46 -9.66 0.86
N GLU A 98 0.78 -10.95 0.69
CA GLU A 98 2.11 -11.39 0.26
C GLU A 98 2.36 -10.94 -1.18
N ARG A 99 3.52 -10.33 -1.45
CA ARG A 99 3.91 -9.80 -2.76
C ARG A 99 4.87 -10.71 -3.52
N THR A 100 4.84 -12.01 -3.22
CA THR A 100 5.62 -13.03 -3.94
C THR A 100 4.70 -13.81 -4.87
N ILE A 101 4.98 -13.77 -6.18
CA ILE A 101 4.24 -14.58 -7.17
C ILE A 101 5.25 -15.38 -8.00
N ASN A 102 5.07 -16.70 -8.05
CA ASN A 102 5.97 -17.62 -8.76
C ASN A 102 7.46 -17.46 -8.39
N GLY A 103 7.75 -17.16 -7.12
CA GLY A 103 9.11 -16.98 -6.61
C GLY A 103 9.75 -15.63 -6.92
N MET A 104 9.03 -14.72 -7.58
CA MET A 104 9.46 -13.34 -7.80
C MET A 104 8.77 -12.42 -6.78
N VAL A 105 9.55 -11.50 -6.23
CA VAL A 105 9.08 -10.47 -5.30
C VAL A 105 8.76 -9.22 -6.10
N PHE A 106 7.56 -8.69 -5.91
CA PHE A 106 6.97 -7.59 -6.65
C PHE A 106 6.86 -6.33 -5.80
N ASP A 107 7.03 -5.15 -6.38
CA ASP A 107 7.04 -3.87 -5.70
C ASP A 107 5.84 -3.03 -6.17
N PHE A 108 4.92 -2.74 -5.25
CA PHE A 108 3.68 -2.08 -5.61
C PHE A 108 3.78 -0.56 -5.40
N GLY A 109 3.17 0.20 -6.29
CA GLY A 109 3.04 1.66 -6.17
C GLY A 109 1.66 2.18 -6.59
N THR A 110 1.46 3.49 -6.45
CA THR A 110 0.17 4.13 -6.77
C THR A 110 0.11 4.47 -8.26
N SER A 111 -0.91 3.99 -8.98
CA SER A 111 -0.99 4.27 -10.42
C SER A 111 -1.56 5.67 -10.73
N GLY A 112 -2.15 6.33 -9.74
CA GLY A 112 -2.95 7.56 -9.93
C GLY A 112 -4.33 7.31 -10.56
N ASN A 113 -4.74 6.05 -10.73
CA ASN A 113 -6.04 5.68 -11.27
C ASN A 113 -6.91 5.02 -10.20
N LEU A 114 -8.21 5.07 -10.43
CA LEU A 114 -9.23 4.53 -9.56
C LEU A 114 -10.20 3.64 -10.34
N ARG A 115 -10.78 2.66 -9.66
CA ARG A 115 -11.95 1.90 -10.14
C ARG A 115 -12.93 1.74 -8.98
N ASN A 116 -14.19 2.15 -9.15
CA ASN A 116 -15.17 2.21 -8.05
C ASN A 116 -14.69 3.03 -6.83
N SER A 117 -13.84 4.03 -7.08
CA SER A 117 -13.12 4.81 -6.05
C SER A 117 -12.01 4.05 -5.31
N ASP A 118 -11.76 2.80 -5.65
CA ASP A 118 -10.65 2.01 -5.12
C ASP A 118 -9.34 2.32 -5.86
N LEU A 119 -8.24 2.41 -5.12
CA LEU A 119 -6.89 2.57 -5.65
C LEU A 119 -6.54 1.45 -6.63
N VAL A 120 -6.11 1.82 -7.83
CA VAL A 120 -5.44 0.91 -8.75
C VAL A 120 -3.93 1.04 -8.52
N MET A 121 -3.29 -0.08 -8.19
CA MET A 121 -1.85 -0.16 -8.01
C MET A 121 -1.16 -0.54 -9.32
N TRP A 122 0.13 -0.25 -9.40
CA TRP A 122 1.02 -0.82 -10.39
C TRP A 122 2.09 -1.67 -9.72
N ASP A 123 2.73 -2.50 -10.53
CA ASP A 123 3.95 -3.23 -10.26
C ASP A 123 4.78 -3.33 -11.56
#